data_AF-A0A3Q2VZG3-F1
#
_entry.id   AF-A0A3Q2VZG3-F1
#
_cell.length_a   1.000
_cell.length_b   1.000
_cell.length_c   1.000
_cell.angle_alpha   90.00
_cell.angle_beta   90.00
_cell.angle_gamma   90.00
#
_symmetry.space_group_name_H-M   'P 1'
#
loop_
_entity.id
_entity.type
_entity.pdbx_description
1 polymer ?
#
loop_
_entity_poly.entity_id
_entity_poly.type
_entity_poly.pdbx_seq_one_letter_code
_entity_poly.pdbx_strand_id
1 'polypeptide(L)'
;IVIVRHPVSVCVPVNHKVTLSVRAQGTGILNYQWFTDGAKKEVPNGTLADLTIRAQQTQLYVCRVNDQYYKCVFSNWVKVKVLDIDKGEPHIATNPKPQKIQPGTKLVLQCAAFGVPAPSYQWYRNGQPLLDMKSGTLQGTYLCSLSNTLGERWTEPVDVDITDKVALLIGNLNYSNHPALMAPVMDVHELGNLLRQLGFRVVSLLDLTREEMLTAIEKFIHLLDKGVYLFYYAGHGYEHAGRNYLVSVDAPQPYGTENCVCVQRIMLSMQERQTALSVILLDTCRKYNQGSLLSAIKPLAPSGNTVYGYACEDAEAFEVQDGGKSTGIFTKYLNKHILQAEKVTHVLEKVSELGRDPLITGKQAVEIKHTLKEPRSLADPVRTTGHTKELHLRDACWRQANVEVSFSALYSNVLVAFATVKTTGPHTQDCVVTLSSIPTMEDIFSRSGRSEDMDSLLLMNNVNPDCTLRLCALQKLKESMVIKVDLHYTHRDSKLRQTESQQVDIGKPLVASCKLYRRNHGAAGRTREGAFAKSMGNIASSNPPLHQ
;
A
#
# COMPACT_ATOMS: atom_id res chain seq x y z
N ILE A 1 -24.45 -24.36 8.55
CA ILE A 1 -23.64 -24.50 9.79
C ILE A 1 -22.18 -24.51 9.38
N VAL A 2 -21.36 -23.64 9.97
CA VAL A 2 -19.90 -23.61 9.81
C VAL A 2 -19.28 -23.62 11.19
N ILE A 3 -18.34 -24.54 11.45
CA ILE A 3 -17.59 -24.55 12.69
C ILE A 3 -16.48 -23.50 12.58
N VAL A 4 -16.56 -22.45 13.40
CA VAL A 4 -15.59 -21.34 13.43
C VAL A 4 -14.48 -21.56 14.44
N ARG A 5 -14.70 -22.44 15.42
CA ARG A 5 -13.68 -22.88 16.38
C ARG A 5 -13.83 -24.38 16.62
N HIS A 6 -12.85 -25.14 16.18
CA HIS A 6 -12.72 -26.55 16.50
C HIS A 6 -12.16 -26.73 17.92
N PRO A 7 -12.46 -27.86 18.58
CA PRO A 7 -11.82 -28.18 19.85
C PRO A 7 -10.35 -28.51 19.59
N VAL A 8 -9.54 -28.50 20.64
CA VAL A 8 -8.10 -28.75 20.53
C VAL A 8 -7.75 -29.98 21.36
N SER A 9 -6.88 -30.84 20.83
CA SER A 9 -6.31 -31.97 21.57
C SER A 9 -5.56 -31.45 22.79
N VAL A 10 -5.67 -32.16 23.92
CA VAL A 10 -5.00 -31.79 25.17
C VAL A 10 -4.26 -32.97 25.75
N CYS A 11 -3.26 -32.69 26.58
CA CYS A 11 -2.47 -33.69 27.27
C CYS A 11 -2.46 -33.34 28.75
N VAL A 12 -3.06 -34.15 29.62
CA VAL A 12 -3.28 -33.80 31.02
C VAL A 12 -2.99 -34.96 31.96
N PRO A 13 -2.67 -34.71 33.25
CA PRO A 13 -2.55 -35.76 34.25
C PRO A 13 -3.86 -36.52 34.47
N VAL A 14 -3.77 -37.72 35.03
CA VAL A 14 -4.94 -38.48 35.46
C VAL A 14 -5.82 -37.65 36.41
N ASN A 15 -7.14 -37.76 36.26
CA ASN A 15 -8.19 -37.07 37.02
C ASN A 15 -8.29 -35.55 36.84
N HIS A 16 -7.48 -34.94 35.97
CA HIS A 16 -7.57 -33.51 35.66
C HIS A 16 -8.89 -33.17 34.96
N LYS A 17 -9.51 -32.05 35.33
CA LYS A 17 -10.73 -31.56 34.64
C LYS A 17 -10.33 -30.85 33.35
N VAL A 18 -10.90 -31.27 32.23
CA VAL A 18 -10.68 -30.71 30.90
C VAL A 18 -12.00 -30.20 30.35
N THR A 19 -12.00 -29.01 29.76
CA THR A 19 -13.13 -28.50 28.98
C THR A 19 -12.76 -28.44 27.50
N LEU A 20 -13.46 -29.19 26.67
CA LEU A 20 -13.36 -29.15 25.21
C LEU A 20 -14.45 -28.21 24.67
N SER A 21 -14.09 -27.28 23.78
CA SER A 21 -15.01 -26.24 23.30
C SER A 21 -15.14 -26.24 21.78
N VAL A 22 -16.38 -26.17 21.30
CA VAL A 22 -16.71 -25.94 19.89
C VAL A 22 -17.48 -24.63 19.75
N ARG A 23 -17.23 -23.88 18.67
CA ARG A 23 -18.09 -22.76 18.28
C ARG A 23 -18.49 -22.90 16.83
N ALA A 24 -19.77 -22.79 16.55
CA ALA A 24 -20.34 -22.89 15.22
C ALA A 24 -21.29 -21.71 14.95
N GLN A 25 -21.43 -21.36 13.68
CA GLN A 25 -22.33 -20.33 13.18
C GLN A 25 -23.34 -20.95 12.20
N GLY A 26 -24.60 -20.54 12.29
CA GLY A 26 -25.68 -21.01 11.42
C GLY A 26 -26.92 -20.16 11.57
N THR A 27 -27.81 -20.24 10.58
CA THR A 27 -29.10 -19.53 10.54
C THR A 27 -30.14 -20.32 11.32
N GLY A 28 -30.07 -20.33 12.65
CA GLY A 28 -31.01 -21.05 13.51
C GLY A 28 -30.42 -21.50 14.85
N ILE A 29 -31.24 -22.13 15.69
CA ILE A 29 -30.80 -22.75 16.94
C ILE A 29 -29.91 -23.95 16.60
N LEU A 30 -28.71 -23.99 17.18
CA LEU A 30 -27.74 -25.05 17.00
C LEU A 30 -27.77 -25.99 18.20
N ASN A 31 -27.92 -27.29 17.93
CA ASN A 31 -27.84 -28.35 18.90
C ASN A 31 -26.47 -29.02 18.82
N TYR A 32 -25.92 -29.43 19.96
CA TYR A 32 -24.61 -30.05 20.08
C TYR A 32 -24.77 -31.45 20.65
N GLN A 33 -23.92 -32.38 20.21
CA GLN A 33 -23.80 -33.69 20.84
C GLN A 33 -22.36 -34.16 20.74
N TRP A 34 -21.75 -34.47 21.88
CA TRP A 34 -20.39 -35.01 21.94
C TRP A 34 -20.38 -36.53 21.87
N PHE A 35 -19.38 -37.06 21.18
CA PHE A 35 -19.12 -38.48 21.01
C PHE A 35 -17.70 -38.83 21.42
N THR A 36 -17.53 -40.06 21.89
CA THR A 36 -16.25 -40.70 22.17
C THR A 36 -16.11 -41.99 21.36
N ASP A 37 -14.89 -42.53 21.30
CA ASP A 37 -14.60 -43.86 20.76
C ASP A 37 -15.00 -44.04 19.28
N GLY A 38 -14.39 -43.26 18.39
CA GLY A 38 -14.63 -43.36 16.95
C GLY A 38 -16.07 -43.02 16.52
N ALA A 39 -16.79 -42.23 17.33
CA ALA A 39 -18.16 -41.74 17.14
C ALA A 39 -19.24 -42.78 17.44
N LYS A 40 -18.87 -43.89 18.07
CA LYS A 40 -19.81 -44.97 18.39
C LYS A 40 -20.60 -44.74 19.67
N LYS A 41 -20.12 -43.87 20.57
CA LYS A 41 -20.73 -43.66 21.89
C LYS A 41 -20.96 -42.19 22.20
N GLU A 42 -22.21 -41.83 22.46
CA GLU A 42 -22.57 -40.49 22.96
C GLU A 42 -22.01 -40.28 24.37
N VAL A 43 -21.44 -39.10 24.61
CA VAL A 43 -21.07 -38.67 25.95
C VAL A 43 -22.33 -38.20 26.67
N PRO A 44 -22.72 -38.82 27.80
CA PRO A 44 -23.92 -38.41 28.54
C PRO A 44 -23.84 -36.94 28.94
N ASN A 45 -24.93 -36.19 28.77
CA ASN A 45 -25.02 -34.75 29.02
C ASN A 45 -24.03 -33.88 28.22
N GLY A 46 -23.38 -34.44 27.20
CA GLY A 46 -22.53 -33.71 26.28
C GLY A 46 -23.33 -32.97 25.21
N THR A 47 -24.39 -32.25 25.59
CA THR A 47 -25.32 -31.58 24.66
C THR A 47 -25.02 -30.08 24.45
N LEU A 48 -23.94 -29.59 25.07
CA LEU A 48 -23.51 -28.20 25.01
C LEU A 48 -22.28 -28.03 24.13
N ALA A 49 -22.06 -26.78 23.72
CA ALA A 49 -20.87 -26.37 22.97
C ALA A 49 -19.55 -26.62 23.73
N ASP A 50 -19.63 -26.63 25.06
CA ASP A 50 -18.50 -26.92 25.95
C ASP A 50 -18.74 -28.25 26.69
N LEU A 51 -17.83 -29.21 26.53
CA LEU A 51 -17.84 -30.49 27.22
C LEU A 51 -16.77 -30.50 28.31
N THR A 52 -17.18 -30.63 29.57
CA THR A 52 -16.24 -30.76 30.69
C THR A 52 -16.18 -32.21 31.17
N ILE A 53 -14.99 -32.81 31.16
CA ILE A 53 -14.72 -34.19 31.56
C ILE A 53 -13.59 -34.25 32.59
N ARG A 54 -13.56 -35.31 33.41
CA ARG A 54 -12.35 -35.70 34.16
C ARG A 54 -11.57 -36.70 33.31
N ALA A 55 -10.33 -36.37 33.00
CA ALA A 55 -9.49 -37.17 32.12
C ALA A 55 -8.96 -38.40 32.89
N GLN A 56 -9.62 -39.55 32.72
CA GLN A 56 -9.22 -40.80 33.37
C GLN A 56 -8.34 -41.68 32.47
N GLN A 57 -8.64 -41.69 31.17
CA GLN A 57 -7.89 -42.45 30.18
C GLN A 57 -7.71 -41.64 28.90
N THR A 58 -6.69 -42.01 28.12
CA THR A 58 -6.47 -41.38 26.81
C THR A 58 -7.61 -41.71 25.86
N GLN A 59 -8.31 -40.69 25.35
CA GLN A 59 -9.53 -40.88 24.57
C GLN A 59 -9.68 -39.82 23.46
N LEU A 60 -10.33 -40.20 22.36
CA LEU A 60 -10.70 -39.30 21.27
C LEU A 60 -12.15 -38.81 21.43
N TYR A 61 -12.36 -37.53 21.15
CA TYR A 61 -13.67 -36.87 21.17
C TYR A 61 -13.95 -36.14 19.87
N VAL A 62 -15.24 -36.07 19.51
CA VAL A 62 -15.75 -35.25 18.40
C VAL A 62 -17.11 -34.67 18.79
N CYS A 63 -17.41 -33.47 18.33
CA CYS A 63 -18.71 -32.84 18.54
C CYS A 63 -19.48 -32.80 17.21
N ARG A 64 -20.75 -33.23 17.26
CA ARG A 64 -21.72 -33.03 16.19
C ARG A 64 -22.50 -31.75 16.46
N VAL A 65 -22.62 -30.89 15.45
CA VAL A 65 -23.48 -29.72 15.48
C VAL A 65 -24.57 -29.88 14.43
N ASN A 66 -25.83 -29.81 14.84
CA ASN A 66 -26.97 -29.84 13.94
C ASN A 66 -27.90 -28.65 14.13
N ASP A 67 -28.58 -28.25 13.05
CA ASP A 67 -29.63 -27.24 13.09
C ASP A 67 -31.03 -27.88 13.17
N GLN A 68 -32.05 -27.04 13.25
CA GLN A 68 -33.46 -27.43 13.29
C GLN A 68 -33.95 -28.16 12.02
N TYR A 69 -33.17 -28.16 10.93
CA TYR A 69 -33.48 -28.86 9.67
C TYR A 69 -32.66 -30.14 9.49
N TYR A 70 -32.07 -30.65 10.59
CA TYR A 70 -31.25 -31.86 10.60
C TYR A 70 -29.97 -31.79 9.73
N LYS A 71 -29.53 -30.60 9.31
CA LYS A 71 -28.23 -30.45 8.68
C LYS A 71 -27.15 -30.67 9.74
N CYS A 72 -26.18 -31.52 9.44
CA CYS A 72 -25.21 -32.00 10.42
C CYS A 72 -23.78 -31.69 9.96
N VAL A 73 -22.94 -31.16 10.86
CA VAL A 73 -21.50 -30.99 10.67
C VAL A 73 -20.75 -31.49 11.90
N PHE A 74 -19.58 -32.10 11.70
CA PHE A 74 -18.72 -32.60 12.78
C PHE A 74 -17.50 -31.71 12.96
N SER A 75 -17.06 -31.57 14.22
CA SER A 75 -15.76 -30.99 14.52
C SER A 75 -14.62 -31.91 14.07
N ASN A 76 -13.39 -31.40 14.09
CA ASN A 76 -12.21 -32.25 14.05
C ASN A 76 -12.18 -33.16 15.28
N TRP A 77 -11.60 -34.34 15.09
CA TRP A 77 -11.24 -35.24 16.18
C TRP A 77 -10.19 -34.60 17.08
N VAL A 78 -10.42 -34.69 18.39
CA VAL A 78 -9.45 -34.23 19.40
C VAL A 78 -9.08 -35.35 20.34
N LYS A 79 -7.79 -35.46 20.65
CA LYS A 79 -7.26 -36.46 21.58
C LYS A 79 -7.05 -35.80 22.94
N VAL A 80 -7.69 -36.35 23.96
CA VAL A 80 -7.36 -36.07 25.36
C VAL A 80 -6.39 -37.16 25.77
N LYS A 81 -5.09 -36.86 25.75
CA LYS A 81 -4.03 -37.77 26.19
C LYS A 81 -3.90 -37.66 27.71
N VAL A 82 -4.06 -38.77 28.41
CA VAL A 82 -3.84 -38.85 29.86
C VAL A 82 -2.42 -39.32 30.11
N LEU A 83 -1.68 -38.54 30.89
CA LEU A 83 -0.33 -38.84 31.33
C LEU A 83 -0.39 -39.33 32.78
N ASP A 84 0.24 -40.46 33.04
CA ASP A 84 0.47 -40.97 34.39
C ASP A 84 1.79 -40.39 34.91
N ILE A 85 1.75 -39.13 35.36
CA ILE A 85 2.96 -38.38 35.72
C ILE A 85 2.68 -37.54 36.98
N ASP A 86 3.33 -37.89 38.08
CA ASP A 86 3.28 -37.14 39.35
C ASP A 86 4.05 -35.80 39.28
N LYS A 87 5.08 -35.71 38.43
CA LYS A 87 5.91 -34.51 38.15
C LYS A 87 6.51 -34.59 36.75
N GLY A 88 6.46 -33.49 35.98
CA GLY A 88 6.90 -33.50 34.59
C GLY A 88 7.37 -32.15 34.07
N GLU A 89 8.43 -32.18 33.25
CA GLU A 89 8.91 -31.05 32.47
C GLU A 89 7.80 -30.47 31.55
N PRO A 90 7.94 -29.22 31.10
CA PRO A 90 6.98 -28.62 30.17
C PRO A 90 6.90 -29.42 28.87
N HIS A 91 5.68 -29.69 28.39
CA HIS A 91 5.40 -30.34 27.12
C HIS A 91 4.54 -29.41 26.26
N ILE A 92 5.04 -29.06 25.08
CA ILE A 92 4.38 -28.14 24.16
C ILE A 92 3.22 -28.86 23.49
N ALA A 93 2.01 -28.36 23.70
CA ALA A 93 0.80 -28.87 23.09
C ALA A 93 0.45 -28.12 21.79
N THR A 94 0.75 -26.82 21.75
CA THR A 94 0.46 -25.96 20.60
C THR A 94 1.63 -25.03 20.35
N ASN A 95 2.28 -25.20 19.20
CA ASN A 95 3.23 -24.22 18.66
C ASN A 95 2.51 -23.00 18.07
N PRO A 96 3.13 -21.81 18.11
CA PRO A 96 2.61 -20.65 17.42
C PRO A 96 2.65 -20.85 15.91
N LYS A 97 1.64 -20.34 15.22
CA LYS A 97 1.52 -20.45 13.76
C LYS A 97 1.98 -19.16 13.08
N PRO A 98 2.63 -19.25 11.90
CA PRO A 98 2.98 -18.08 11.10
C PRO A 98 1.79 -17.16 10.89
N GLN A 99 1.96 -15.90 11.26
CA GLN A 99 0.97 -14.84 11.06
C GLN A 99 1.57 -13.75 10.20
N LYS A 100 0.75 -13.16 9.35
CA LYS A 100 1.11 -11.94 8.63
C LYS A 100 0.05 -10.90 8.96
N ILE A 101 0.51 -9.73 9.36
CA ILE A 101 -0.30 -8.72 10.05
C ILE A 101 -0.13 -7.36 9.39
N GLN A 102 -1.11 -6.51 9.60
CA GLN A 102 -1.10 -5.14 9.08
C GLN A 102 -0.38 -4.20 10.03
N PRO A 103 0.15 -3.08 9.53
CA PRO A 103 0.54 -1.96 10.38
C PRO A 103 -0.63 -1.51 11.26
N GLY A 104 -0.43 -1.47 12.58
CA GLY A 104 -1.42 -0.99 13.54
C GLY A 104 -2.43 -2.02 14.07
N THR A 105 -2.38 -3.28 13.63
CA THR A 105 -3.23 -4.34 14.21
C THR A 105 -2.54 -5.06 15.37
N LYS A 106 -3.34 -5.69 16.24
CA LYS A 106 -2.83 -6.45 17.39
C LYS A 106 -2.36 -7.84 16.93
N LEU A 107 -1.07 -8.14 17.07
CA LEU A 107 -0.52 -9.49 16.89
C LEU A 107 -0.96 -10.40 18.05
N VAL A 108 -1.47 -11.60 17.73
CA VAL A 108 -1.88 -12.59 18.74
C VAL A 108 -1.22 -13.93 18.41
N LEU A 109 -0.06 -14.18 19.02
CA LEU A 109 0.60 -15.48 18.97
C LEU A 109 0.04 -16.36 20.09
N GLN A 110 -0.27 -17.62 19.75
CA GLN A 110 -0.81 -18.59 20.70
C GLN A 110 0.21 -19.70 20.90
N CYS A 111 0.53 -19.98 22.16
CA CYS A 111 1.29 -21.15 22.58
C CYS A 111 0.55 -21.79 23.76
N ALA A 112 0.55 -23.11 23.82
CA ALA A 112 0.03 -23.86 24.96
C ALA A 112 0.99 -24.99 25.31
N ALA A 113 1.25 -25.15 26.61
CA ALA A 113 2.08 -26.20 27.16
C ALA A 113 1.55 -26.66 28.51
N PHE A 114 1.86 -27.91 28.85
CA PHE A 114 1.51 -28.53 30.12
C PHE A 114 2.77 -28.91 30.88
N GLY A 115 2.74 -28.85 32.21
CA GLY A 115 3.86 -29.25 33.05
C GLY A 115 3.41 -29.32 34.50
N VAL A 116 4.11 -30.12 35.31
CA VAL A 116 3.87 -30.19 36.76
C VAL A 116 5.22 -29.97 37.46
N PRO A 117 5.47 -28.78 38.05
CA PRO A 117 4.58 -27.61 38.18
C PRO A 117 4.22 -26.91 36.85
N ALA A 118 3.15 -26.10 36.86
CA ALA A 118 2.69 -25.37 35.68
C ALA A 118 3.80 -24.46 35.10
N PRO A 119 4.04 -24.48 33.78
CA PRO A 119 5.13 -23.73 33.18
C PRO A 119 4.86 -22.21 33.15
N SER A 120 5.90 -21.42 33.41
CA SER A 120 5.96 -20.01 33.07
C SER A 120 6.29 -19.82 31.58
N TYR A 121 5.79 -18.72 31.00
CA TYR A 121 5.94 -18.41 29.58
C TYR A 121 6.77 -17.13 29.44
N GLN A 122 7.82 -17.17 28.61
CA GLN A 122 8.59 -15.99 28.23
C GLN A 122 8.71 -15.93 26.70
N TRP A 123 8.15 -14.88 26.11
CA TRP A 123 8.27 -14.65 24.67
C TRP A 123 9.56 -13.91 24.33
N TYR A 124 10.11 -14.26 23.18
CA TYR A 124 11.27 -13.64 22.57
C TYR A 124 10.92 -13.14 21.17
N ARG A 125 11.53 -12.02 20.77
CA ARG A 125 11.52 -11.50 19.40
C ARG A 125 12.96 -11.27 18.96
N ASN A 126 13.37 -11.90 17.86
CA ASN A 126 14.73 -11.81 17.32
C ASN A 126 15.81 -12.10 18.40
N GLY A 127 15.55 -13.09 19.27
CA GLY A 127 16.45 -13.48 20.35
C GLY A 127 16.43 -12.59 21.61
N GLN A 128 15.62 -11.53 21.66
CA GLN A 128 15.50 -10.65 22.84
C GLN A 128 14.18 -10.89 23.59
N PRO A 129 14.17 -10.91 24.94
CA PRO A 129 12.96 -11.14 25.72
C PRO A 129 11.99 -9.96 25.59
N LEU A 130 10.71 -10.27 25.37
CA LEU A 130 9.64 -9.27 25.37
C LEU A 130 9.25 -8.95 26.82
N LEU A 131 9.76 -7.83 27.33
CA LEU A 131 9.52 -7.35 28.70
C LEU A 131 8.24 -6.50 28.80
N ASP A 132 7.85 -5.82 27.72
CA ASP A 132 6.62 -5.02 27.64
C ASP A 132 5.88 -5.29 26.32
N MET A 133 4.62 -5.73 26.41
CA MET A 133 3.75 -6.00 25.25
C MET A 133 3.18 -4.72 24.60
N LYS A 134 3.68 -3.54 24.98
CA LYS A 134 3.18 -2.25 24.50
C LYS A 134 4.27 -1.48 23.76
N SER A 135 4.08 -1.39 22.45
CA SER A 135 4.75 -0.51 21.49
C SER A 135 6.15 -0.95 21.02
N GLY A 136 6.19 -1.48 19.79
CA GLY A 136 7.39 -1.80 19.03
C GLY A 136 7.03 -2.52 17.72
N THR A 137 7.93 -2.57 16.74
CA THR A 137 7.71 -3.21 15.43
C THR A 137 7.30 -4.67 15.58
N LEU A 138 6.11 -5.06 15.07
CA LEU A 138 5.56 -6.41 15.24
C LEU A 138 6.16 -7.46 14.29
N GLN A 139 7.12 -7.07 13.45
CA GLN A 139 7.82 -7.95 12.51
C GLN A 139 9.04 -8.60 13.16
N GLY A 140 9.27 -9.87 12.84
CA GLY A 140 10.44 -10.62 13.28
C GLY A 140 10.13 -12.09 13.53
N THR A 141 11.14 -12.81 13.99
CA THR A 141 11.01 -14.21 14.40
C THR A 141 10.66 -14.25 15.88
N TYR A 142 9.57 -14.93 16.20
CA TYR A 142 9.06 -15.09 17.55
C TYR A 142 9.21 -16.53 18.01
N LEU A 143 9.47 -16.71 19.30
CA LEU A 143 9.57 -18.00 19.95
C LEU A 143 9.26 -17.84 21.44
N CYS A 144 8.70 -18.87 22.05
CA CYS A 144 8.31 -18.86 23.46
C CYS A 144 9.13 -19.91 24.21
N SER A 145 9.79 -19.49 25.28
CA SER A 145 10.34 -20.38 26.29
C SER A 145 9.26 -20.73 27.32
N LEU A 146 9.22 -22.01 27.67
CA LEU A 146 8.29 -22.62 28.59
C LEU A 146 9.14 -23.31 29.66
N SER A 147 9.11 -22.80 30.89
CA SER A 147 9.99 -23.27 31.96
C SER A 147 9.22 -23.61 33.22
N ASN A 148 9.65 -24.66 33.92
CA ASN A 148 9.26 -24.93 35.30
C ASN A 148 10.50 -25.36 36.11
N THR A 149 10.31 -25.78 37.36
CA THR A 149 11.41 -26.21 38.23
C THR A 149 12.19 -27.44 37.74
N LEU A 150 11.67 -28.15 36.74
CA LEU A 150 12.27 -29.39 36.22
C LEU A 150 12.97 -29.19 34.88
N GLY A 151 12.62 -28.15 34.11
CA GLY A 151 13.29 -27.88 32.85
C GLY A 151 12.66 -26.78 32.01
N GLU A 152 13.28 -26.55 30.86
CA GLU A 152 12.87 -25.57 29.86
C GLU A 152 12.62 -26.27 28.50
N ARG A 153 11.60 -25.79 27.78
CA ARG A 153 11.33 -26.15 26.38
C ARG A 153 11.03 -24.90 25.57
N TRP A 154 11.37 -24.95 24.29
CA TRP A 154 11.20 -23.85 23.36
C TRP A 154 10.22 -24.25 22.26
N THR A 155 9.31 -23.34 21.89
CA THR A 155 8.47 -23.53 20.71
C THR A 155 9.28 -23.51 19.43
N GLU A 156 8.69 -24.00 18.35
CA GLU A 156 9.20 -23.72 17.02
C GLU A 156 9.20 -22.20 16.76
N PRO A 157 10.24 -21.67 16.06
CA PRO A 157 10.29 -20.27 15.68
C PRO A 157 9.20 -19.97 14.66
N VAL A 158 8.61 -18.78 14.78
CA VAL A 158 7.56 -18.32 13.87
C VAL A 158 7.90 -16.94 13.32
N ASP A 159 7.94 -16.84 12.00
CA ASP A 159 8.15 -15.55 11.34
C ASP A 159 6.82 -14.80 11.19
N VAL A 160 6.84 -13.56 11.66
CA VAL A 160 5.77 -12.59 11.45
C VAL A 160 6.27 -11.53 10.49
N ASP A 161 5.60 -11.46 9.32
CA ASP A 161 5.99 -10.57 8.25
C ASP A 161 4.91 -9.50 7.98
N ILE A 162 5.36 -8.26 7.77
CA ILE A 162 4.52 -7.09 7.49
C ILE A 162 4.96 -6.59 6.11
N THR A 163 4.39 -7.14 5.04
CA THR A 163 4.74 -6.72 3.68
C THR A 163 3.66 -5.80 3.12
N ASP A 164 4.04 -4.54 2.99
CA ASP A 164 3.28 -3.52 2.27
C ASP A 164 3.77 -3.43 0.82
N LYS A 165 2.87 -3.11 -0.12
CA LYS A 165 3.23 -2.81 -1.51
C LYS A 165 2.80 -1.39 -1.82
N VAL A 166 3.77 -0.52 -2.13
CA VAL A 166 3.49 0.87 -2.48
C VAL A 166 4.15 1.21 -3.81
N ALA A 167 3.39 1.89 -4.67
CA ALA A 167 3.89 2.37 -5.94
C ALA A 167 3.68 3.87 -6.07
N LEU A 168 4.72 4.58 -6.53
CA LEU A 168 4.63 5.97 -6.98
C LEU A 168 4.85 6.01 -8.50
N LEU A 169 3.85 6.48 -9.22
CA LEU A 169 3.84 6.61 -10.68
C LEU A 169 3.79 8.10 -11.02
N ILE A 170 4.74 8.59 -11.81
CA ILE A 170 4.79 9.99 -12.26
C ILE A 170 4.78 10.01 -13.80
N GLY A 171 3.87 10.80 -14.38
CA GLY A 171 3.79 11.03 -15.83
C GLY A 171 3.91 12.51 -16.15
N ASN A 172 5.02 12.94 -16.74
CA ASN A 172 5.24 14.33 -17.12
C ASN A 172 5.06 14.51 -18.63
N LEU A 173 4.16 15.40 -19.02
CA LEU A 173 3.69 15.52 -20.39
C LEU A 173 3.65 16.96 -20.93
N ASN A 174 3.28 17.96 -20.13
CA ASN A 174 3.09 19.34 -20.58
C ASN A 174 4.29 20.21 -20.14
N TYR A 175 5.44 20.00 -20.79
CA TYR A 175 6.65 20.77 -20.50
C TYR A 175 6.51 22.21 -20.97
N SER A 176 6.94 23.15 -20.11
CA SER A 176 6.83 24.59 -20.39
C SER A 176 7.79 25.05 -21.48
N ASN A 177 8.99 24.46 -21.53
CA ASN A 177 10.08 24.86 -22.41
C ASN A 177 10.60 23.71 -23.31
N HIS A 178 9.86 22.59 -23.38
CA HIS A 178 10.25 21.40 -24.15
C HIS A 178 9.05 20.81 -24.89
N PRO A 179 9.27 19.93 -25.90
CA PRO A 179 8.17 19.27 -26.59
C PRO A 179 7.25 18.51 -25.62
N ALA A 180 5.94 18.66 -25.80
CA ALA A 180 4.96 17.92 -25.03
C ALA A 180 4.93 16.44 -25.44
N LEU A 181 4.54 15.58 -24.51
CA LEU A 181 4.34 14.14 -24.71
C LEU A 181 2.86 13.78 -24.56
N MET A 182 2.46 12.61 -25.06
CA MET A 182 1.05 12.17 -25.07
C MET A 182 0.83 10.87 -24.29
N ALA A 183 1.74 9.90 -24.43
CA ALA A 183 1.63 8.58 -23.81
C ALA A 183 1.65 8.56 -22.27
N PRO A 184 2.37 9.46 -21.55
CA PRO A 184 2.48 9.37 -20.09
C PRO A 184 1.14 9.34 -19.34
N VAL A 185 0.08 9.90 -19.93
CA VAL A 185 -1.30 9.78 -19.39
C VAL A 185 -1.70 8.31 -19.31
N MET A 186 -1.79 7.64 -20.46
CA MET A 186 -2.26 6.27 -20.58
C MET A 186 -1.31 5.29 -19.88
N ASP A 187 -0.01 5.56 -19.94
CA ASP A 187 1.01 4.73 -19.30
C ASP A 187 0.79 4.63 -17.79
N VAL A 188 0.68 5.79 -17.13
CA VAL A 188 0.46 5.86 -15.68
C VAL A 188 -0.90 5.30 -15.30
N HIS A 189 -1.93 5.55 -16.11
CA HIS A 189 -3.28 5.07 -15.86
C HIS A 189 -3.38 3.54 -15.92
N GLU A 190 -2.96 2.93 -17.03
CA GLU A 190 -3.06 1.48 -17.22
C GLU A 190 -2.16 0.72 -16.26
N LEU A 191 -0.89 1.11 -16.14
CA LEU A 191 0.04 0.47 -15.22
C LEU A 191 -0.44 0.60 -13.77
N GLY A 192 -0.97 1.77 -13.40
CA GLY A 192 -1.56 2.00 -12.08
C GLY A 192 -2.71 1.03 -11.78
N ASN A 193 -3.58 0.76 -12.76
CA ASN A 193 -4.67 -0.20 -12.62
C ASN A 193 -4.17 -1.64 -12.45
N LEU A 194 -3.16 -2.06 -13.22
CA LEU A 194 -2.55 -3.38 -13.09
C LEU A 194 -1.83 -3.57 -11.75
N LEU A 195 -1.10 -2.56 -11.28
CA LEU A 195 -0.45 -2.60 -9.97
C LEU A 195 -1.46 -2.68 -8.82
N ARG A 196 -2.61 -1.99 -8.93
CA ARG A 196 -3.71 -2.13 -7.95
C ARG A 196 -4.25 -3.56 -7.91
N GLN A 197 -4.36 -4.24 -9.05
CA GLN A 197 -4.75 -5.67 -9.08
C GLN A 197 -3.74 -6.57 -8.36
N LEU A 198 -2.45 -6.20 -8.38
CA LEU A 198 -1.38 -6.87 -7.63
C LEU A 198 -1.30 -6.47 -6.15
N GLY A 199 -2.27 -5.68 -5.67
CA GLY A 199 -2.36 -5.23 -4.28
C GLY A 199 -1.48 -4.05 -3.91
N PHE A 200 -0.90 -3.33 -4.89
CA PHE A 200 -0.18 -2.09 -4.60
C PHE A 200 -1.14 -0.97 -4.19
N ARG A 201 -0.70 -0.20 -3.19
CA ARG A 201 -1.20 1.15 -2.94
C ARG A 201 -0.51 2.08 -3.92
N VAL A 202 -1.27 2.55 -4.92
CA VAL A 202 -0.73 3.35 -6.02
C VAL A 202 -1.05 4.83 -5.82
N VAL A 203 -0.02 5.66 -5.84
CA VAL A 203 -0.12 7.12 -6.01
C VAL A 203 0.31 7.44 -7.44
N SER A 204 -0.59 8.00 -8.24
CA SER A 204 -0.34 8.37 -9.63
C SER A 204 -0.46 9.88 -9.81
N LEU A 205 0.58 10.53 -10.33
CA LEU A 205 0.67 11.98 -10.44
C LEU A 205 1.07 12.41 -11.86
N LEU A 206 0.39 13.41 -12.39
CA LEU A 206 0.72 14.01 -13.68
C LEU A 206 1.32 15.41 -13.56
N ASP A 207 2.17 15.78 -14.52
CA ASP A 207 2.72 17.14 -14.70
C ASP A 207 3.26 17.78 -13.41
N LEU A 208 4.31 17.18 -12.87
CA LEU A 208 4.93 17.66 -11.64
C LEU A 208 6.11 18.60 -11.93
N THR A 209 6.14 19.72 -11.20
CA THR A 209 7.34 20.57 -11.11
C THR A 209 8.45 19.83 -10.36
N ARG A 210 9.69 20.32 -10.46
CA ARG A 210 10.81 19.71 -9.73
C ARG A 210 10.56 19.65 -8.23
N GLU A 211 10.05 20.72 -7.64
CA GLU A 211 9.75 20.79 -6.20
C GLU A 211 8.65 19.80 -5.81
N GLU A 212 7.60 19.69 -6.63
CA GLU A 212 6.52 18.72 -6.44
C GLU A 212 7.02 17.28 -6.55
N MET A 213 7.87 16.96 -7.53
CA MET A 213 8.50 15.64 -7.68
C MET A 213 9.33 15.28 -6.45
N LEU A 214 10.20 16.18 -5.99
CA LEU A 214 11.03 15.93 -4.81
C LEU A 214 10.19 15.68 -3.57
N THR A 215 9.12 16.47 -3.36
CA THR A 215 8.23 16.31 -2.21
C THR A 215 7.40 15.03 -2.29
N ALA A 216 6.91 14.67 -3.48
CA ALA A 216 6.19 13.41 -3.71
C ALA A 216 7.10 12.20 -3.45
N ILE A 217 8.34 12.24 -3.94
CA ILE A 217 9.35 11.22 -3.69
C ILE A 217 9.68 11.16 -2.21
N GLU A 218 9.93 12.29 -1.53
CA GLU A 218 10.19 12.31 -0.09
C GLU A 218 9.07 11.64 0.69
N LYS A 219 7.80 11.98 0.39
CA LYS A 219 6.64 11.35 1.02
C LYS A 219 6.56 9.85 0.71
N PHE A 220 6.81 9.46 -0.54
CA PHE A 220 6.90 8.05 -0.92
C PHE A 220 7.99 7.33 -0.12
N ILE A 221 9.19 7.90 0.02
CA ILE A 221 10.29 7.38 0.83
C ILE A 221 9.90 7.25 2.33
N HIS A 222 9.04 8.13 2.85
CA HIS A 222 8.53 8.04 4.22
C HIS A 222 7.47 6.96 4.43
N LEU A 223 6.80 6.51 3.36
CA LEU A 223 5.91 5.35 3.40
C LEU A 223 6.69 4.03 3.32
N LEU A 224 8.01 4.09 3.09
CA LEU A 224 8.87 2.92 3.04
C LEU A 224 9.22 2.42 4.45
N ASP A 225 9.01 1.13 4.64
CA ASP A 225 9.51 0.28 5.71
C ASP A 225 10.09 -0.99 5.04
N LYS A 226 10.07 -2.16 5.67
CA LYS A 226 10.57 -3.42 5.07
C LYS A 226 9.71 -4.04 3.95
N GLY A 227 8.85 -3.25 3.29
CA GLY A 227 7.93 -3.69 2.22
C GLY A 227 8.53 -3.79 0.80
N VAL A 228 7.65 -3.95 -0.19
CA VAL A 228 7.96 -3.96 -1.63
C VAL A 228 7.56 -2.63 -2.26
N TYR A 229 8.45 -2.04 -3.03
CA TYR A 229 8.28 -0.67 -3.51
C TYR A 229 8.64 -0.52 -4.97
N LEU A 230 7.77 0.18 -5.69
CA LEU A 230 7.91 0.42 -7.11
C LEU A 230 7.83 1.93 -7.39
N PHE A 231 8.86 2.45 -8.02
CA PHE A 231 8.85 3.80 -8.58
C PHE A 231 8.82 3.70 -10.10
N TYR A 232 7.86 4.37 -10.73
CA TYR A 232 7.72 4.41 -12.17
C TYR A 232 7.65 5.87 -12.63
N TYR A 233 8.37 6.17 -13.71
CA TYR A 233 8.35 7.49 -14.33
C TYR A 233 8.25 7.38 -15.85
N ALA A 234 7.32 8.14 -16.43
CA ALA A 234 7.18 8.36 -17.87
C ALA A 234 7.36 9.84 -18.20
N GLY A 235 8.25 10.14 -19.14
CA GLY A 235 8.51 11.51 -19.57
C GLY A 235 9.91 11.74 -20.15
N HIS A 236 10.29 13.00 -20.29
CA HIS A 236 11.66 13.37 -20.67
C HIS A 236 12.64 12.97 -19.58
N GLY A 237 13.77 12.46 -20.02
CA GLY A 237 14.89 12.03 -19.20
C GLY A 237 16.18 12.02 -20.00
N TYR A 238 17.30 11.97 -19.31
CA TYR A 238 18.61 11.82 -19.93
C TYR A 238 19.56 11.08 -19.01
N GLU A 239 20.64 10.56 -19.61
CA GLU A 239 21.75 10.01 -18.87
C GLU A 239 22.95 10.95 -18.91
N HIS A 240 23.61 11.12 -17.77
CA HIS A 240 24.91 11.76 -17.70
C HIS A 240 25.83 11.03 -16.72
N ALA A 241 26.96 10.51 -17.24
CA ALA A 241 27.97 9.78 -16.48
C ALA A 241 27.41 8.59 -15.67
N GLY A 242 26.62 7.72 -16.31
CA GLY A 242 26.04 6.53 -15.66
C GLY A 242 24.86 6.85 -14.74
N ARG A 243 24.33 8.07 -14.78
CA ARG A 243 23.21 8.51 -13.92
C ARG A 243 22.05 9.03 -14.71
N ASN A 244 20.86 8.63 -14.27
CA ASN A 244 19.62 8.98 -14.93
C ASN A 244 18.97 10.16 -14.21
N TYR A 245 18.52 11.13 -15.00
CA TYR A 245 17.89 12.35 -14.53
C TYR A 245 16.50 12.48 -15.14
N LEU A 246 15.50 12.66 -14.28
CA LEU A 246 14.11 12.89 -14.66
C LEU A 246 13.90 14.39 -14.85
N VAL A 247 13.38 14.80 -16.01
CA VAL A 247 13.15 16.21 -16.34
C VAL A 247 11.76 16.63 -15.86
N SER A 248 11.67 17.71 -15.09
CA SER A 248 10.38 18.23 -14.62
C SER A 248 9.70 19.11 -15.66
N VAL A 249 8.38 19.33 -15.53
CA VAL A 249 7.61 20.14 -16.51
C VAL A 249 7.98 21.63 -16.51
N ASP A 250 8.65 22.10 -15.46
CA ASP A 250 9.14 23.46 -15.27
C ASP A 250 10.63 23.63 -15.62
N ALA A 251 11.29 22.59 -16.16
CA ALA A 251 12.70 22.70 -16.55
C ALA A 251 12.92 23.80 -17.61
N PRO A 252 13.98 24.62 -17.48
CA PRO A 252 14.33 25.65 -18.47
C PRO A 252 14.99 25.06 -19.71
N GLN A 253 15.11 25.83 -20.79
CA GLN A 253 15.89 25.45 -21.96
C GLN A 253 17.10 26.39 -22.16
N PRO A 254 18.36 25.90 -22.04
CA PRO A 254 18.76 24.53 -21.66
C PRO A 254 18.60 24.27 -20.16
N TYR A 255 18.46 22.99 -19.77
CA TYR A 255 18.46 22.54 -18.37
C TYR A 255 19.76 21.83 -17.98
N GLY A 256 20.23 22.09 -16.75
CA GLY A 256 21.26 21.30 -16.06
C GLY A 256 20.68 20.30 -15.04
N THR A 257 21.55 19.49 -14.42
CA THR A 257 21.19 18.49 -13.39
C THR A 257 20.49 19.08 -12.17
N GLU A 258 20.72 20.35 -11.86
CA GLU A 258 20.06 21.09 -10.79
C GLU A 258 18.57 21.30 -11.03
N ASN A 259 18.11 21.23 -12.28
CA ASN A 259 16.69 21.36 -12.67
C ASN A 259 16.01 19.99 -12.81
N CYS A 260 16.70 18.90 -12.49
CA CYS A 260 16.20 17.54 -12.67
C CYS A 260 16.23 16.75 -11.36
N VAL A 261 15.65 15.55 -11.38
CA VAL A 261 15.68 14.61 -10.25
C VAL A 261 16.60 13.43 -10.58
N CYS A 262 17.61 13.21 -9.75
CA CYS A 262 18.56 12.09 -9.94
C CYS A 262 17.97 10.78 -9.43
N VAL A 263 17.79 9.81 -10.32
CA VAL A 263 17.19 8.50 -10.01
C VAL A 263 18.02 7.70 -9.02
N GLN A 264 19.36 7.74 -9.13
CA GLN A 264 20.24 7.03 -8.21
C GLN A 264 20.10 7.52 -6.76
N ARG A 265 19.72 8.78 -6.53
CA ARG A 265 19.38 9.27 -5.18
C ARG A 265 18.09 8.66 -4.66
N ILE A 266 17.10 8.45 -5.53
CA ILE A 266 15.85 7.77 -5.17
C ILE A 266 16.16 6.34 -4.72
N MET A 267 16.92 5.58 -5.52
CA MET A 267 17.30 4.21 -5.16
C MET A 267 18.09 4.14 -3.86
N LEU A 268 19.04 5.06 -3.65
CA LEU A 268 19.80 5.13 -2.40
C LEU A 268 18.85 5.31 -1.21
N SER A 269 17.94 6.28 -1.28
CA SER A 269 16.93 6.51 -0.25
C SER A 269 16.01 5.31 -0.02
N MET A 270 15.69 4.54 -1.07
CA MET A 270 14.94 3.29 -0.94
C MET A 270 15.77 2.21 -0.23
N GLN A 271 17.05 2.04 -0.58
CA GLN A 271 17.94 1.07 0.05
C GLN A 271 18.15 1.35 1.55
N GLU A 272 18.26 2.62 1.94
CA GLU A 272 18.40 3.05 3.35
C GLU A 272 17.19 2.65 4.21
N ARG A 273 16.03 2.38 3.59
CA ARG A 273 14.80 1.94 4.27
C ARG A 273 14.71 0.42 4.48
N GLN A 274 15.75 -0.33 4.10
CA GLN A 274 15.81 -1.80 4.25
C GLN A 274 14.60 -2.53 3.62
N THR A 275 14.14 -2.04 2.47
CA THR A 275 12.98 -2.60 1.73
C THR A 275 13.20 -4.07 1.40
N ALA A 276 12.15 -4.88 1.33
CA ALA A 276 12.24 -6.26 0.84
C ALA A 276 12.53 -6.35 -0.67
N LEU A 277 12.00 -5.39 -1.45
CA LEU A 277 12.24 -5.28 -2.89
C LEU A 277 12.09 -3.81 -3.31
N SER A 278 13.07 -3.30 -4.05
CA SER A 278 13.05 -1.95 -4.62
C SER A 278 13.13 -2.02 -6.14
N VAL A 279 12.07 -1.59 -6.82
CA VAL A 279 11.97 -1.60 -8.29
C VAL A 279 11.86 -0.16 -8.80
N ILE A 280 12.71 0.20 -9.76
CA ILE A 280 12.62 1.45 -10.50
C ILE A 280 12.41 1.13 -11.99
N LEU A 281 11.32 1.63 -12.57
CA LEU A 281 10.99 1.49 -13.98
C LEU A 281 11.01 2.87 -14.64
N LEU A 282 11.85 3.06 -15.66
CA LEU A 282 12.01 4.35 -16.34
C LEU A 282 11.60 4.24 -17.81
N ASP A 283 10.50 4.90 -18.15
CA ASP A 283 10.01 5.08 -19.52
C ASP A 283 10.44 6.47 -20.04
N THR A 284 11.75 6.60 -20.29
CA THR A 284 12.38 7.86 -20.71
C THR A 284 13.45 7.61 -21.76
N CYS A 285 13.75 8.65 -22.53
CA CYS A 285 15.01 8.71 -23.28
C CYS A 285 16.21 8.67 -22.32
N ARG A 286 17.35 8.18 -22.82
CA ARG A 286 18.64 8.13 -22.09
C ARG A 286 19.80 8.68 -22.92
N LYS A 287 19.51 9.60 -23.84
CA LYS A 287 20.53 10.31 -24.62
C LYS A 287 21.50 11.06 -23.69
N TYR A 288 22.76 11.08 -24.10
CA TYR A 288 23.83 11.80 -23.40
C TYR A 288 23.65 13.31 -23.52
N ASN A 289 23.55 14.03 -22.40
CA ASN A 289 23.54 15.49 -22.40
C ASN A 289 24.95 16.05 -22.14
N GLN A 290 25.51 16.78 -23.11
CA GLN A 290 26.80 17.47 -23.00
C GLN A 290 26.62 18.79 -22.23
N GLY A 291 27.27 18.94 -21.06
CA GLY A 291 27.43 20.25 -20.42
C GLY A 291 27.08 20.38 -18.92
N SER A 292 26.79 19.29 -18.20
CA SER A 292 26.44 19.39 -16.76
C SER A 292 27.53 18.91 -15.80
N LEU A 293 27.59 19.52 -14.62
CA LEU A 293 28.56 19.20 -13.56
C LEU A 293 28.22 17.85 -12.89
N LEU A 294 29.26 17.11 -12.52
CA LEU A 294 29.12 15.83 -11.84
C LEU A 294 28.53 16.02 -10.43
N SER A 295 27.36 15.43 -10.18
CA SER A 295 26.85 15.30 -8.81
C SER A 295 27.71 14.28 -8.06
N ALA A 296 28.05 14.48 -6.78
CA ALA A 296 28.76 13.47 -5.98
C ALA A 296 27.74 12.52 -5.30
N ILE A 297 27.74 11.23 -5.66
CA ILE A 297 26.95 10.19 -4.98
C ILE A 297 27.90 9.01 -4.71
N LYS A 298 27.84 8.45 -3.50
CA LYS A 298 28.59 7.24 -3.14
C LYS A 298 28.10 6.04 -3.98
N PRO A 299 28.97 5.08 -4.34
CA PRO A 299 28.53 3.86 -5.02
C PRO A 299 27.38 3.18 -4.25
N LEU A 300 26.31 2.81 -4.97
CA LEU A 300 25.20 2.06 -4.37
C LEU A 300 25.70 0.71 -3.88
N ALA A 301 25.32 0.32 -2.66
CA ALA A 301 25.68 -0.99 -2.12
C ALA A 301 24.89 -2.10 -2.83
N PRO A 302 25.48 -3.30 -3.04
CA PRO A 302 24.78 -4.44 -3.63
C PRO A 302 23.85 -5.08 -2.60
N SER A 303 22.71 -4.44 -2.34
CA SER A 303 21.75 -4.81 -1.29
C SER A 303 20.97 -6.10 -1.57
N GLY A 304 21.09 -6.68 -2.77
CA GLY A 304 20.54 -8.01 -3.07
C GLY A 304 19.06 -8.02 -3.46
N ASN A 305 18.44 -6.85 -3.56
CA ASN A 305 16.97 -6.65 -3.60
C ASN A 305 16.54 -5.49 -4.52
N THR A 306 17.43 -5.00 -5.40
CA THR A 306 17.13 -3.89 -6.31
C THR A 306 16.98 -4.35 -7.75
N VAL A 307 16.05 -3.72 -8.48
CA VAL A 307 15.83 -3.92 -9.92
C VAL A 307 15.60 -2.56 -10.58
N TYR A 308 16.28 -2.32 -11.68
CA TYR A 308 16.03 -1.25 -12.64
C TYR A 308 15.56 -1.87 -13.95
N GLY A 309 14.47 -1.34 -14.50
CA GLY A 309 14.04 -1.58 -15.88
C GLY A 309 14.04 -0.27 -16.64
N TYR A 310 14.85 -0.17 -17.67
CA TYR A 310 14.94 1.00 -18.55
C TYR A 310 14.24 0.68 -19.87
N ALA A 311 13.40 1.58 -20.35
CA ALA A 311 12.72 1.45 -21.63
C ALA A 311 13.67 1.44 -22.84
N CYS A 312 14.85 2.06 -22.71
CA CYS A 312 15.89 2.12 -23.75
C CYS A 312 17.31 1.96 -23.17
N GLU A 313 18.22 1.43 -23.98
CA GLU A 313 19.68 1.42 -23.77
C GLU A 313 20.30 2.59 -24.55
N ASP A 314 20.77 3.63 -23.87
CA ASP A 314 21.45 4.81 -24.44
C ASP A 314 20.78 5.44 -25.68
N ALA A 315 19.45 5.36 -25.75
CA ALA A 315 18.65 5.72 -26.93
C ALA A 315 17.40 6.55 -26.57
N GLU A 316 16.47 6.65 -27.52
CA GLU A 316 15.16 7.27 -27.30
C GLU A 316 14.13 6.23 -26.88
N ALA A 317 13.19 6.66 -26.02
CA ALA A 317 11.95 5.94 -25.78
C ALA A 317 10.86 6.54 -26.69
N PHE A 318 10.06 5.68 -27.33
CA PHE A 318 9.08 6.11 -28.33
C PHE A 318 7.64 5.96 -27.82
N GLU A 319 6.80 6.92 -28.22
CA GLU A 319 5.35 6.89 -28.07
C GLU A 319 4.65 6.86 -29.44
N VAL A 320 3.41 6.35 -29.46
CA VAL A 320 2.56 6.37 -30.65
C VAL A 320 1.81 7.70 -30.71
N GLN A 321 1.88 8.40 -31.83
CA GLN A 321 1.19 9.67 -32.04
C GLN A 321 -0.26 9.46 -32.52
N ASP A 322 -1.09 8.82 -31.70
CA ASP A 322 -2.49 8.51 -32.01
C ASP A 322 -3.51 9.42 -31.29
N GLY A 323 -3.06 10.57 -30.81
CA GLY A 323 -3.90 11.50 -30.02
C GLY A 323 -4.01 11.13 -28.54
N GLY A 324 -3.10 10.30 -28.01
CA GLY A 324 -3.02 9.99 -26.57
C GLY A 324 -3.95 8.87 -26.11
N LYS A 325 -4.40 8.03 -27.04
CA LYS A 325 -5.28 6.88 -26.77
C LYS A 325 -4.47 5.62 -26.46
N SER A 326 -3.24 5.54 -26.96
CA SER A 326 -2.33 4.42 -26.72
C SER A 326 -1.33 4.70 -25.61
N THR A 327 -0.88 3.62 -24.97
CA THR A 327 0.33 3.59 -24.16
C THR A 327 1.59 3.72 -25.02
N GLY A 328 2.66 4.21 -24.40
CA GLY A 328 4.02 4.16 -24.92
C GLY A 328 4.48 2.72 -25.14
N ILE A 329 5.46 2.51 -26.01
CA ILE A 329 5.82 1.16 -26.46
C ILE A 329 6.32 0.30 -25.30
N PHE A 330 7.14 0.84 -24.40
CA PHE A 330 7.60 0.07 -23.23
C PHE A 330 6.43 -0.35 -22.35
N THR A 331 5.54 0.58 -22.03
CA THR A 331 4.39 0.32 -21.16
C THR A 331 3.38 -0.64 -21.78
N LYS A 332 3.14 -0.58 -23.10
CA LYS A 332 2.34 -1.56 -23.86
C LYS A 332 2.80 -3.00 -23.59
N TYR A 333 4.10 -3.28 -23.71
CA TYR A 333 4.66 -4.61 -23.49
C TYR A 333 4.79 -4.96 -22.00
N LEU A 334 5.08 -3.99 -21.14
CA LEU A 334 5.07 -4.16 -19.70
C LEU A 334 3.70 -4.64 -19.19
N ASN A 335 2.63 -3.98 -19.64
CA ASN A 335 1.26 -4.27 -19.22
C ASN A 335 0.82 -5.70 -19.55
N LYS A 336 1.35 -6.28 -20.62
CA LYS A 336 1.09 -7.69 -21.01
C LYS A 336 1.66 -8.71 -20.02
N HIS A 337 2.74 -8.35 -19.32
CA HIS A 337 3.52 -9.29 -18.51
C HIS A 337 3.52 -8.98 -17.01
N ILE A 338 3.23 -7.74 -16.60
CA ILE A 338 3.38 -7.28 -15.21
C ILE A 338 2.58 -8.11 -14.19
N LEU A 339 1.46 -8.71 -14.61
CA LEU A 339 0.60 -9.53 -13.74
C LEU A 339 1.12 -10.96 -13.51
N GLN A 340 2.16 -11.39 -14.23
CA GLN A 340 2.66 -12.75 -14.15
C GLN A 340 3.36 -13.01 -12.81
N ALA A 341 3.06 -14.15 -12.19
CA ALA A 341 3.63 -14.57 -10.91
C ALA A 341 5.04 -15.15 -11.07
N GLU A 342 5.94 -14.37 -11.66
CA GLU A 342 7.32 -14.73 -11.92
C GLU A 342 8.29 -13.73 -11.26
N LYS A 343 9.57 -14.11 -11.17
CA LYS A 343 10.63 -13.20 -10.71
C LYS A 343 10.59 -11.91 -11.52
N VAL A 344 10.70 -10.76 -10.85
CA VAL A 344 10.60 -9.44 -11.53
C VAL A 344 11.53 -9.32 -12.74
N THR A 345 12.74 -9.87 -12.64
CA THR A 345 13.70 -9.86 -13.76
C THR A 345 13.21 -10.67 -14.97
N HIS A 346 12.59 -11.85 -14.75
CA HIS A 346 12.02 -12.65 -15.84
C HIS A 346 10.83 -11.97 -16.50
N VAL A 347 10.00 -11.25 -15.72
CA VAL A 347 8.93 -10.42 -16.27
C VAL A 347 9.51 -9.37 -17.22
N LEU A 348 10.56 -8.65 -16.80
CA LEU A 348 11.21 -7.64 -17.63
C LEU A 348 11.96 -8.24 -18.84
N GLU A 349 12.54 -9.43 -18.72
CA GLU A 349 13.13 -10.15 -19.84
C GLU A 349 12.08 -10.45 -20.92
N LYS A 350 10.85 -10.81 -20.54
CA LYS A 350 9.74 -10.98 -21.51
C LYS A 350 9.36 -9.67 -22.19
N VAL A 351 9.38 -8.55 -21.46
CA VAL A 351 9.13 -7.21 -22.04
C VAL A 351 10.15 -6.85 -23.13
N SER A 352 11.33 -7.46 -23.12
CA SER A 352 12.35 -7.30 -24.18
C SER A 352 11.87 -7.80 -25.54
N GLU A 353 10.74 -8.51 -25.62
CA GLU A 353 10.06 -8.82 -26.91
C GLU A 353 9.69 -7.56 -27.70
N LEU A 354 9.62 -6.39 -27.06
CA LEU A 354 9.38 -5.10 -27.73
C LEU A 354 10.39 -4.80 -28.83
N GLY A 355 11.61 -5.36 -28.76
CA GLY A 355 12.61 -5.21 -29.84
C GLY A 355 12.14 -5.77 -31.20
N ARG A 356 11.07 -6.58 -31.20
CA ARG A 356 10.42 -7.12 -32.40
C ARG A 356 9.20 -6.30 -32.86
N ASP A 357 8.84 -5.23 -32.15
CA ASP A 357 7.74 -4.36 -32.57
C ASP A 357 8.13 -3.64 -33.87
N PRO A 358 7.32 -3.73 -34.94
CA PRO A 358 7.61 -3.12 -36.23
C PRO A 358 7.87 -1.61 -36.20
N LEU A 359 7.34 -0.90 -35.19
CA LEU A 359 7.46 0.56 -35.09
C LEU A 359 8.83 1.01 -34.58
N ILE A 360 9.50 0.17 -33.79
CA ILE A 360 10.73 0.53 -33.04
C ILE A 360 11.89 -0.45 -33.24
N THR A 361 11.75 -1.41 -34.16
CA THR A 361 12.79 -2.40 -34.45
C THR A 361 14.13 -1.70 -34.72
N GLY A 362 15.16 -2.05 -33.94
CA GLY A 362 16.50 -1.45 -34.03
C GLY A 362 16.66 -0.03 -33.44
N LYS A 363 15.61 0.53 -32.83
CA LYS A 363 15.63 1.89 -32.24
C LYS A 363 15.50 1.90 -30.72
N GLN A 364 14.82 0.91 -30.15
CA GLN A 364 14.57 0.83 -28.71
C GLN A 364 14.70 -0.63 -28.24
N ALA A 365 15.44 -0.81 -27.14
CA ALA A 365 15.65 -2.09 -26.50
C ALA A 365 15.65 -1.91 -24.97
N VAL A 366 15.05 -2.85 -24.24
CA VAL A 366 14.97 -2.80 -22.77
C VAL A 366 16.34 -3.10 -22.18
N GLU A 367 16.79 -2.27 -21.23
CA GLU A 367 17.95 -2.58 -20.39
C GLU A 367 17.49 -2.93 -18.97
N ILE A 368 18.02 -4.03 -18.41
CA ILE A 368 17.70 -4.50 -17.06
C ILE A 368 18.98 -4.51 -16.22
N LYS A 369 18.98 -3.77 -15.11
CA LYS A 369 20.08 -3.82 -14.10
C LYS A 369 19.52 -4.25 -12.76
N HIS A 370 20.09 -5.27 -12.13
CA HIS A 370 19.59 -5.71 -10.83
C HIS A 370 20.66 -6.28 -9.92
N THR A 371 20.40 -6.23 -8.62
CA THR A 371 21.14 -6.98 -7.59
C THR A 371 20.30 -8.10 -6.99
N LEU A 372 19.07 -8.30 -7.48
CA LEU A 372 18.07 -9.22 -6.94
C LEU A 372 18.58 -10.68 -6.88
N LYS A 373 18.81 -11.17 -5.66
CA LYS A 373 19.25 -12.54 -5.37
C LYS A 373 18.08 -13.52 -5.27
N GLU A 374 17.06 -13.14 -4.52
CA GLU A 374 15.88 -13.97 -4.29
C GLU A 374 14.88 -13.89 -5.46
N PRO A 375 14.09 -14.95 -5.73
CA PRO A 375 13.13 -14.98 -6.83
C PRO A 375 11.83 -14.21 -6.50
N ARG A 376 11.94 -12.96 -6.04
CA ARG A 376 10.79 -12.12 -5.66
C ARG A 376 9.97 -11.70 -6.88
N SER A 377 8.65 -11.70 -6.73
CA SER A 377 7.68 -11.33 -7.76
C SER A 377 6.89 -10.08 -7.37
N LEU A 378 6.45 -9.29 -8.36
CA LEU A 378 5.47 -8.23 -8.13
C LEU A 378 4.09 -8.81 -7.76
N ALA A 379 3.82 -10.08 -8.06
CA ALA A 379 2.61 -10.78 -7.66
C ALA A 379 2.70 -11.43 -6.27
N ASP A 380 3.86 -11.38 -5.60
CA ASP A 380 4.02 -11.94 -4.24
C ASP A 380 2.91 -11.39 -3.33
N PRO A 381 2.15 -12.22 -2.60
CA PRO A 381 0.94 -11.76 -1.93
C PRO A 381 1.24 -10.63 -0.91
N VAL A 382 0.61 -9.47 -1.10
CA VAL A 382 0.55 -8.38 -0.10
C VAL A 382 -0.37 -8.82 1.01
N ARG A 383 0.03 -8.64 2.27
CA ARG A 383 -0.85 -8.94 3.42
C ARG A 383 -1.25 -7.68 4.16
N THR A 384 -1.86 -6.76 3.43
CA THR A 384 -2.52 -5.56 3.98
C THR A 384 -3.96 -5.45 3.47
N THR A 385 -4.95 -5.57 4.35
CA THR A 385 -6.32 -5.07 4.12
C THR A 385 -6.53 -3.80 4.95
N GLY A 386 -5.90 -2.70 4.54
CA GLY A 386 -5.98 -1.42 5.23
C GLY A 386 -6.31 -0.28 4.28
N HIS A 387 -7.51 0.28 4.43
CA HIS A 387 -8.02 1.44 3.71
C HIS A 387 -7.20 2.71 4.01
N THR A 388 -6.71 3.39 2.97
CA THR A 388 -6.57 4.85 3.06
C THR A 388 -7.98 5.41 3.13
N LYS A 389 -8.34 6.05 4.26
CA LYS A 389 -9.62 6.76 4.43
C LYS A 389 -9.84 7.91 3.41
N GLU A 390 -8.91 8.15 2.50
CA GLU A 390 -8.98 9.20 1.45
C GLU A 390 -9.39 8.70 0.06
N LEU A 391 -9.69 7.40 -0.12
CA LEU A 391 -10.20 6.84 -1.39
C LEU A 391 -11.67 6.42 -1.34
N HIS A 392 -12.49 7.05 -0.49
CA HIS A 392 -13.94 6.85 -0.44
C HIS A 392 -14.76 8.00 -1.07
N LEU A 393 -14.14 8.85 -1.88
CA LEU A 393 -14.88 9.78 -2.75
C LEU A 393 -15.22 9.14 -4.10
N ARG A 394 -15.49 7.82 -4.12
CA ARG A 394 -15.83 7.14 -5.37
C ARG A 394 -17.30 7.24 -5.75
N ASP A 395 -18.17 7.66 -4.83
CA ASP A 395 -19.57 8.01 -5.08
C ASP A 395 -20.10 8.87 -3.93
N ALA A 396 -19.54 10.08 -3.74
CA ALA A 396 -20.23 11.09 -2.94
C ALA A 396 -21.33 11.70 -3.81
N CYS A 397 -22.42 10.96 -3.95
CA CYS A 397 -23.66 11.41 -4.57
C CYS A 397 -24.31 12.42 -3.61
N TRP A 398 -24.22 13.71 -3.95
CA TRP A 398 -24.96 14.73 -3.23
C TRP A 398 -26.28 14.99 -3.95
N ARG A 399 -27.39 14.83 -3.22
CA ARG A 399 -28.75 14.98 -3.77
C ARG A 399 -29.41 16.19 -3.12
N GLN A 400 -29.62 17.24 -3.90
CA GLN A 400 -30.62 18.26 -3.62
C GLN A 400 -31.53 18.43 -4.84
N ALA A 401 -32.75 18.91 -4.59
CA ALA A 401 -34.00 18.50 -5.24
C ALA A 401 -34.12 18.51 -6.78
N ASN A 402 -33.12 18.96 -7.56
CA ASN A 402 -33.17 18.99 -9.03
C ASN A 402 -31.86 18.56 -9.74
N VAL A 403 -30.68 18.65 -9.11
CA VAL A 403 -29.37 18.35 -9.72
C VAL A 403 -28.54 17.44 -8.81
N GLU A 404 -27.96 16.38 -9.38
CA GLU A 404 -27.02 15.48 -8.71
C GLU A 404 -25.60 15.82 -9.13
N VAL A 405 -24.70 15.95 -8.14
CA VAL A 405 -23.26 16.10 -8.38
C VAL A 405 -22.53 14.88 -7.84
N SER A 406 -21.62 14.32 -8.64
CA SER A 406 -20.76 13.20 -8.26
C SER A 406 -19.31 13.46 -8.66
N PHE A 407 -18.38 12.67 -8.11
CA PHE A 407 -16.94 12.86 -8.28
C PHE A 407 -16.25 11.54 -8.60
N SER A 408 -15.27 11.56 -9.49
CA SER A 408 -14.40 10.42 -9.78
C SER A 408 -12.94 10.85 -9.85
N ALA A 409 -12.08 10.12 -9.14
CA ALA A 409 -10.63 10.35 -9.16
C ALA A 409 -10.00 9.59 -10.33
N LEU A 410 -9.33 10.32 -11.21
CA LEU A 410 -8.64 9.73 -12.35
C LEU A 410 -7.16 9.49 -12.06
N TYR A 411 -6.51 10.49 -11.50
CA TYR A 411 -5.17 10.42 -10.94
C TYR A 411 -5.22 10.93 -9.51
N SER A 412 -4.17 10.71 -8.72
CA SER A 412 -4.10 11.29 -7.38
C SER A 412 -4.11 12.82 -7.40
N ASN A 413 -3.81 13.46 -8.55
CA ASN A 413 -3.89 14.90 -8.74
C ASN A 413 -4.89 15.39 -9.80
N VAL A 414 -5.81 14.52 -10.25
CA VAL A 414 -6.87 14.86 -11.21
C VAL A 414 -8.21 14.29 -10.73
N LEU A 415 -9.16 15.17 -10.46
CA LEU A 415 -10.54 14.83 -10.06
C LEU A 415 -11.51 15.30 -11.14
N VAL A 416 -12.48 14.47 -11.50
CA VAL A 416 -13.57 14.85 -12.41
C VAL A 416 -14.85 14.98 -11.61
N ALA A 417 -15.53 16.11 -11.74
CA ALA A 417 -16.88 16.34 -11.21
C ALA A 417 -17.90 16.19 -12.33
N PHE A 418 -19.02 15.53 -12.03
CA PHE A 418 -20.13 15.32 -12.95
C PHE A 418 -21.38 15.97 -12.38
N ALA A 419 -22.19 16.58 -13.24
CA ALA A 419 -23.52 17.05 -12.87
C ALA A 419 -24.59 16.50 -13.81
N THR A 420 -25.71 16.08 -13.22
CA THR A 420 -26.88 15.57 -13.94
C THR A 420 -28.15 16.19 -13.36
N VAL A 421 -29.00 16.75 -14.21
CA VAL A 421 -30.32 17.24 -13.85
C VAL A 421 -31.26 16.05 -13.70
N LYS A 422 -31.69 15.75 -12.46
CA LYS A 422 -32.54 14.58 -12.16
C LYS A 422 -34.02 14.85 -12.28
N THR A 423 -34.44 16.05 -11.87
CA THR A 423 -35.84 16.43 -11.79
C THR A 423 -35.98 17.86 -12.24
N THR A 424 -36.89 18.10 -13.17
CA THR A 424 -37.28 19.44 -13.62
C THR A 424 -38.65 19.76 -13.02
N GLY A 425 -38.75 20.85 -12.26
CA GLY A 425 -40.02 21.30 -11.70
C GLY A 425 -41.06 21.63 -12.79
N PRO A 426 -42.36 21.62 -12.47
CA PRO A 426 -43.44 21.77 -13.45
C PRO A 426 -43.43 23.11 -14.20
N HIS A 427 -42.77 24.14 -13.65
CA HIS A 427 -42.62 25.49 -14.25
C HIS A 427 -41.25 25.72 -14.91
N THR A 428 -40.42 24.68 -15.07
CA THR A 428 -39.07 24.79 -15.65
C THR A 428 -39.00 24.10 -17.02
N GLN A 429 -38.27 24.69 -17.95
CA GLN A 429 -37.96 24.10 -19.26
C GLN A 429 -36.54 24.51 -19.69
N ASP A 430 -35.95 23.77 -20.65
CA ASP A 430 -34.63 24.10 -21.22
C ASP A 430 -33.51 24.19 -20.16
N CYS A 431 -33.43 23.17 -19.29
CA CYS A 431 -32.48 23.16 -18.18
C CYS A 431 -31.07 22.82 -18.67
N VAL A 432 -30.09 23.65 -18.30
CA VAL A 432 -28.67 23.43 -18.56
C VAL A 432 -27.92 23.63 -17.25
N VAL A 433 -27.09 22.68 -16.86
CA VAL A 433 -26.21 22.81 -15.69
C VAL A 433 -24.80 23.14 -16.14
N THR A 434 -24.13 24.04 -15.43
CA THR A 434 -22.70 24.31 -15.60
C THR A 434 -21.96 24.18 -14.27
N LEU A 435 -20.72 23.72 -14.36
CA LEU A 435 -19.84 23.53 -13.22
C LEU A 435 -18.62 24.45 -13.33
N SER A 436 -18.22 25.07 -12.22
CA SER A 436 -16.97 25.81 -12.11
C SER A 436 -16.30 25.59 -10.75
N SER A 437 -15.01 25.91 -10.65
CA SER A 437 -14.21 25.72 -9.42
C SER A 437 -13.69 27.04 -8.87
N ILE A 438 -13.56 27.10 -7.55
CA ILE A 438 -12.94 28.19 -6.79
C ILE A 438 -11.94 27.55 -5.82
N PRO A 439 -10.61 27.82 -5.96
CA PRO A 439 -10.00 28.61 -7.03
C PRO A 439 -10.13 27.92 -8.40
N THR A 440 -10.03 28.71 -9.47
CA THR A 440 -10.05 28.18 -10.84
C THR A 440 -8.82 27.31 -11.09
N MET A 441 -9.06 26.09 -11.59
CA MET A 441 -8.00 25.15 -11.94
C MET A 441 -7.79 25.10 -13.45
N GLU A 442 -6.54 25.01 -13.86
CA GLU A 442 -6.19 24.81 -15.26
C GLU A 442 -6.45 23.35 -15.67
N ASP A 443 -7.14 23.14 -16.79
CA ASP A 443 -7.32 21.81 -17.36
C ASP A 443 -6.14 21.45 -18.28
N ILE A 444 -5.26 20.59 -17.78
CA ILE A 444 -4.04 20.14 -18.49
C ILE A 444 -4.33 19.33 -19.77
N PHE A 445 -5.57 18.86 -19.95
CA PHE A 445 -6.00 18.11 -21.14
C PHE A 445 -6.56 19.01 -22.24
N SER A 446 -6.90 20.27 -21.93
CA SER A 446 -7.52 21.22 -22.86
C SER A 446 -6.53 21.94 -23.80
N ARG A 447 -5.21 21.77 -23.60
CA ARG A 447 -4.19 22.42 -24.45
C ARG A 447 -4.17 21.78 -25.85
N SER A 448 -4.24 22.63 -26.87
CA SER A 448 -4.47 22.36 -28.32
C SER A 448 -4.07 20.97 -28.85
N GLY A 449 -5.00 20.31 -29.55
CA GLY A 449 -4.78 19.07 -30.30
C GLY A 449 -5.26 17.79 -29.63
N ARG A 450 -5.79 17.88 -28.41
CA ARG A 450 -6.32 16.75 -27.63
C ARG A 450 -7.84 16.81 -27.66
N SER A 451 -8.43 15.94 -28.48
CA SER A 451 -9.87 15.87 -28.78
C SER A 451 -10.73 15.63 -27.53
N GLU A 452 -12.01 16.02 -27.63
CA GLU A 452 -13.14 15.73 -26.73
C GLU A 452 -13.30 14.23 -26.37
N ASP A 453 -12.57 13.32 -27.04
CA ASP A 453 -12.61 11.86 -26.89
C ASP A 453 -11.91 11.28 -25.64
N MET A 454 -11.06 12.05 -24.93
CA MET A 454 -10.44 11.52 -23.69
C MET A 454 -11.48 11.25 -22.61
N ASP A 455 -12.61 11.97 -22.64
CA ASP A 455 -13.72 11.73 -21.74
C ASP A 455 -14.30 10.32 -21.92
N SER A 456 -14.32 9.77 -23.15
CA SER A 456 -14.84 8.43 -23.45
C SER A 456 -13.97 7.28 -22.91
N LEU A 457 -12.66 7.49 -22.79
CA LEU A 457 -11.71 6.49 -22.28
C LEU A 457 -11.65 6.44 -20.74
N LEU A 458 -12.11 7.51 -20.10
CA LEU A 458 -11.94 7.78 -18.66
C LEU A 458 -13.28 7.74 -17.90
N LEU A 459 -14.40 7.86 -18.61
CA LEU A 459 -15.74 7.59 -18.11
C LEU A 459 -15.96 6.07 -18.03
N MET A 460 -15.98 5.54 -16.81
CA MET A 460 -16.50 4.19 -16.58
C MET A 460 -17.95 4.11 -17.07
N ASN A 461 -18.24 3.09 -17.89
CA ASN A 461 -19.54 2.77 -18.49
C ASN A 461 -20.77 3.14 -17.63
N ASN A 462 -21.75 3.80 -18.26
CA ASN A 462 -23.18 3.94 -17.90
C ASN A 462 -23.69 5.28 -17.32
N VAL A 463 -22.93 6.37 -17.31
CA VAL A 463 -23.47 7.69 -16.97
C VAL A 463 -23.15 8.69 -18.08
N ASN A 464 -24.19 9.25 -18.71
CA ASN A 464 -24.09 10.43 -19.57
C ASN A 464 -24.42 11.66 -18.71
N PRO A 465 -23.41 12.33 -18.12
CA PRO A 465 -23.65 13.55 -17.36
C PRO A 465 -24.02 14.70 -18.30
N ASP A 466 -24.81 15.66 -17.79
CA ASP A 466 -25.17 16.87 -18.55
C ASP A 466 -24.02 17.87 -18.59
N CYS A 467 -23.12 17.81 -17.60
CA CYS A 467 -21.93 18.64 -17.53
C CYS A 467 -20.79 17.91 -16.80
N THR A 468 -19.56 18.15 -17.24
CA THR A 468 -18.33 17.64 -16.63
C THR A 468 -17.37 18.79 -16.31
N LEU A 469 -16.63 18.67 -15.22
CA LEU A 469 -15.56 19.61 -14.85
C LEU A 469 -14.32 18.82 -14.40
N ARG A 470 -13.19 19.02 -15.10
CA ARG A 470 -11.92 18.41 -14.73
C ARG A 470 -11.12 19.37 -13.85
N LEU A 471 -10.73 18.89 -12.68
CA LEU A 471 -9.89 19.59 -11.70
C LEU A 471 -8.52 18.95 -11.73
N CYS A 472 -7.60 19.55 -12.49
CA CYS A 472 -6.24 19.06 -12.63
C CYS A 472 -5.27 19.80 -11.69
N ALA A 473 -4.03 19.33 -11.60
CA ALA A 473 -2.97 19.96 -10.81
C ALA A 473 -3.32 20.17 -9.32
N LEU A 474 -4.08 19.24 -8.71
CA LEU A 474 -4.53 19.35 -7.32
C LEU A 474 -3.37 19.47 -6.31
N GLN A 475 -2.16 19.07 -6.68
CA GLN A 475 -0.96 19.26 -5.85
C GLN A 475 -0.64 20.74 -5.57
N LYS A 476 -1.11 21.65 -6.44
CA LYS A 476 -0.91 23.11 -6.32
C LYS A 476 -1.92 23.76 -5.39
N LEU A 477 -3.01 23.07 -5.02
CA LEU A 477 -4.11 23.61 -4.25
C LEU A 477 -3.70 23.97 -2.81
N LYS A 478 -3.70 25.27 -2.49
CA LYS A 478 -3.28 25.78 -1.16
C LYS A 478 -4.44 25.87 -0.17
N GLU A 479 -5.63 26.17 -0.65
CA GLU A 479 -6.86 26.41 0.13
C GLU A 479 -7.89 25.29 -0.07
N SER A 480 -9.12 25.48 0.42
CA SER A 480 -10.23 24.55 0.17
C SER A 480 -10.73 24.71 -1.26
N MET A 481 -11.15 23.62 -1.88
CA MET A 481 -11.76 23.64 -3.20
C MET A 481 -13.27 23.74 -3.06
N VAL A 482 -13.87 24.72 -3.73
CA VAL A 482 -15.32 24.90 -3.81
C VAL A 482 -15.77 24.68 -5.24
N ILE A 483 -16.79 23.84 -5.41
CA ILE A 483 -17.45 23.61 -6.70
C ILE A 483 -18.72 24.45 -6.74
N LYS A 484 -18.80 25.34 -7.74
CA LYS A 484 -19.98 26.14 -8.02
C LYS A 484 -20.80 25.43 -9.11
N VAL A 485 -22.07 25.21 -8.80
CA VAL A 485 -23.06 24.58 -9.67
C VAL A 485 -24.07 25.65 -10.07
N ASP A 486 -24.13 25.98 -11.34
CA ASP A 486 -25.08 26.95 -11.89
C ASP A 486 -26.13 26.20 -12.73
N LEU A 487 -27.38 26.23 -12.28
CA LEU A 487 -28.53 25.69 -13.02
C LEU A 487 -29.19 26.84 -13.78
N HIS A 488 -29.13 26.78 -15.10
CA HIS A 488 -29.80 27.71 -15.99
C HIS A 488 -31.08 27.07 -16.51
N TYR A 489 -32.22 27.74 -16.36
CA TYR A 489 -33.50 27.26 -16.88
C TYR A 489 -34.35 28.41 -17.39
N THR A 490 -35.30 28.09 -18.26
CA THR A 490 -36.30 29.05 -18.75
C THR A 490 -37.61 28.81 -17.99
N HIS A 491 -38.12 29.84 -17.32
CA HIS A 491 -39.37 29.73 -16.57
C HIS A 491 -40.56 29.68 -17.54
N ARG A 492 -41.46 28.71 -17.38
CA ARG A 492 -42.52 28.40 -18.35
C ARG A 492 -43.48 29.56 -18.59
N ASP A 493 -43.87 30.25 -17.52
CA ASP A 493 -44.92 31.28 -17.56
C ASP A 493 -44.39 32.64 -17.98
N SER A 494 -43.18 33.00 -17.53
CA SER A 494 -42.57 34.30 -17.82
C SER A 494 -41.68 34.30 -19.06
N LYS A 495 -41.30 33.11 -19.56
CA LYS A 495 -40.34 32.91 -20.67
C LYS A 495 -38.96 33.56 -20.42
N LEU A 496 -38.66 33.94 -19.18
CA LEU A 496 -37.38 34.52 -18.80
C LEU A 496 -36.39 33.42 -18.43
N ARG A 497 -35.13 33.62 -18.83
CA ARG A 497 -34.00 32.79 -18.41
C ARG A 497 -33.62 33.15 -16.98
N GLN A 498 -33.56 32.16 -16.10
CA GLN A 498 -33.12 32.30 -14.71
C GLN A 498 -31.87 31.43 -14.48
N THR A 499 -31.09 31.83 -13.47
CA THR A 499 -29.90 31.09 -13.03
C THR A 499 -29.96 30.94 -11.52
N GLU A 500 -29.88 29.71 -11.05
CA GLU A 500 -29.72 29.38 -9.63
C GLU A 500 -28.31 28.85 -9.41
N SER A 501 -27.62 29.42 -8.42
CA SER A 501 -26.23 29.07 -8.10
C SER A 501 -26.14 28.41 -6.73
N GLN A 502 -25.39 27.32 -6.64
CA GLN A 502 -25.04 26.67 -5.39
C GLN A 502 -23.53 26.44 -5.30
N GLN A 503 -23.00 26.42 -4.09
CA GLN A 503 -21.58 26.15 -3.83
C GLN A 503 -21.42 24.95 -2.89
N VAL A 504 -20.46 24.10 -3.21
CA VAL A 504 -20.12 22.89 -2.46
C VAL A 504 -18.64 22.91 -2.13
N ASP A 505 -18.29 23.07 -0.85
CA ASP A 505 -16.91 22.96 -0.37
C ASP A 505 -16.52 21.48 -0.24
N ILE A 506 -15.55 21.05 -1.04
CA ILE A 506 -15.06 19.66 -1.05
C ILE A 506 -13.71 19.52 -0.32
N GLY A 507 -13.26 20.54 0.41
CA GLY A 507 -12.05 20.45 1.21
C GLY A 507 -10.78 20.46 0.35
N LYS A 508 -9.80 19.65 0.75
CA LYS A 508 -8.57 19.39 -0.01
C LYS A 508 -8.60 17.96 -0.56
N PRO A 509 -9.17 17.75 -1.76
CA PRO A 509 -9.36 16.41 -2.30
C PRO A 509 -8.03 15.77 -2.72
N LEU A 510 -7.96 14.45 -2.60
CA LEU A 510 -6.86 13.60 -3.09
C LEU A 510 -5.48 14.12 -2.63
N VAL A 511 -4.49 14.25 -3.52
CA VAL A 511 -3.13 14.68 -3.15
C VAL A 511 -3.05 16.08 -2.54
N ALA A 512 -4.08 16.93 -2.69
CA ALA A 512 -4.09 18.25 -2.06
C ALA A 512 -4.00 18.18 -0.53
N SER A 513 -4.51 17.09 0.08
CA SER A 513 -4.41 16.86 1.53
C SER A 513 -2.95 16.68 1.98
N CYS A 514 -2.08 16.20 1.08
CA CYS A 514 -0.66 15.96 1.34
C CYS A 514 0.18 17.25 1.34
N LYS A 515 -0.36 18.37 0.84
CA LYS A 515 0.29 19.69 0.81
C LYS A 515 1.67 19.68 0.14
N LEU A 516 1.76 19.14 -1.08
CA LEU A 516 3.04 19.05 -1.83
C LEU A 516 3.72 20.40 -2.08
N TYR A 517 2.96 21.50 -2.07
CA TYR A 517 3.47 22.87 -2.19
C TYR A 517 4.20 23.41 -0.95
N ARG A 518 4.14 22.73 0.20
CA ARG A 518 4.70 23.24 1.46
C ARG A 518 6.09 22.64 1.69
N ARG A 519 7.12 23.50 1.66
CA ARG A 519 8.51 23.14 1.98
C ARG A 519 8.60 22.56 3.40
N ASN A 520 9.11 21.34 3.55
CA ASN A 520 9.47 20.76 4.85
C ASN A 520 10.72 21.50 5.41
N HIS A 521 10.53 22.61 6.11
CA HIS A 521 11.56 23.14 7.01
C HIS A 521 11.59 22.28 8.28
N GLY A 522 12.11 21.07 8.19
CA GLY A 522 12.00 20.10 9.29
C GLY A 522 13.08 19.02 9.34
N ALA A 523 14.29 19.26 8.82
CA ALA A 523 15.42 18.33 9.02
C ALA A 523 16.82 18.95 8.85
N ALA A 524 16.94 20.28 8.78
CA ALA A 524 18.24 20.97 8.67
C ALA A 524 18.37 21.98 9.80
N GLY A 525 18.73 21.49 10.99
CA GLY A 525 18.82 22.33 12.19
C GLY A 525 18.99 21.55 13.50
N ARG A 526 19.77 20.47 13.49
CA ARG A 526 20.39 19.95 14.72
C ARG A 526 21.88 19.83 14.45
N THR A 527 22.54 20.98 14.38
CA THR A 527 23.95 21.08 14.69
C THR A 527 24.18 20.43 16.04
N ARG A 528 25.14 19.50 16.07
CA ARG A 528 25.77 18.96 17.28
C ARG A 528 26.20 20.13 18.17
N GLU A 529 25.44 20.40 19.23
CA GLU A 529 26.04 20.92 20.46
C GLU A 529 26.42 19.71 21.29
N GLY A 530 27.74 19.52 21.41
CA GLY A 530 28.33 18.47 22.22
C GLY A 530 27.91 18.61 23.68
N ALA A 531 27.62 17.47 24.28
CA ALA A 531 27.55 17.33 25.72
C ALA A 531 28.87 17.83 26.35
N PHE A 532 28.82 18.99 26.99
CA PHE A 532 29.83 19.35 27.99
C PHE A 532 29.49 18.58 29.27
N ALA A 533 30.14 17.43 29.41
CA ALA A 533 30.33 16.79 30.70
C ALA A 533 31.07 17.77 31.62
N LYS A 534 30.45 18.10 32.76
CA LYS A 534 31.12 18.74 33.89
C LYS A 534 32.21 17.79 34.38
N SER A 535 33.44 18.04 33.95
CA SER A 535 34.63 17.46 34.57
C SER A 535 34.93 18.22 35.86
N MET A 536 34.98 17.46 36.96
CA MET A 536 35.52 17.89 38.24
C MET A 536 36.97 18.35 38.07
N GLY A 537 37.21 19.66 38.20
CA GLY A 537 38.54 20.20 38.47
C GLY A 537 38.73 20.26 39.98
N ASN A 538 39.55 19.36 40.51
CA ASN A 538 40.08 19.43 41.86
C ASN A 538 41.58 19.75 41.80
N ILE A 539 42.00 20.56 42.78
CA ILE A 539 43.37 20.87 43.22
C ILE A 539 44.02 22.11 42.57
N ALA A 540 43.89 23.25 43.26
CA ALA A 540 45.05 24.01 43.71
C ALA A 540 44.70 24.77 45.01
N SER A 541 45.39 24.36 46.06
CA SER A 541 45.37 24.85 47.43
C SER A 541 45.81 26.30 47.57
N SER A 542 45.08 27.08 48.37
CA SER A 542 45.60 28.28 49.03
C SER A 542 45.34 28.15 50.53
N ASN A 543 46.41 28.06 51.31
CA ASN A 543 46.38 28.35 52.75
C ASN A 543 47.14 29.67 52.97
N PRO A 544 46.69 30.56 53.88
CA PRO A 544 47.32 31.84 54.18
C PRO A 544 48.45 31.69 55.23
N PRO A 545 49.24 32.75 55.49
CA PRO A 545 50.58 32.63 56.03
C PRO A 545 50.57 32.55 57.56
N LEU A 546 51.60 31.94 58.14
CA LEU A 546 52.06 32.26 59.50
C LEU A 546 53.54 31.92 59.67
N HIS A 547 54.26 32.93 60.12
CA HIS A 547 55.63 32.91 60.61
C HIS A 547 55.75 32.13 61.93
N GLN A 548 56.99 31.64 62.14
CA GLN A 548 57.60 31.02 63.34
C GLN A 548 57.45 29.51 63.49
#